data_AF-A0A1Q2KVV5-F1
#
_entry.id   AF-A0A1Q2KVV5-F1
#
_cell.length_a   1.000
_cell.length_b   1.000
_cell.length_c   1.000
_cell.angle_alpha   90.00
_cell.angle_beta   90.00
_cell.angle_gamma   90.00
#
_symmetry.space_group_name_H-M   'P 1'
#
loop_
_entity.id
_entity.type
_entity.pdbx_description
1 polymer ?
#
loop_
_entity_poly.entity_id
_entity_poly.type
_entity_poly.pdbx_seq_one_letter_code
_entity_poly.pdbx_strand_id
1 'polypeptide(L)'
;MKQLKPFYSESVQYYFSRVKDTYTENGQTFILQFACLTIERPSQSESVWSKIEKLEWEEASDKLQTTPDNVSTYEVSDAMFQELVKISATCHSELYSLTPLYKRNRLEQLADSAGY
;
A
#
# COMPACT_ATOMS: atom_id res chain seq x y z
N MET A 1 -1.74 48.83 -11.59
CA MET A 1 -1.85 47.86 -10.47
C MET A 1 -1.59 46.46 -11.03
N LYS A 2 -0.51 45.78 -10.62
CA LYS A 2 -0.25 44.39 -11.04
C LYS A 2 -1.05 43.46 -10.13
N GLN A 3 -2.04 42.76 -10.67
CA GLN A 3 -2.75 41.69 -9.96
C GLN A 3 -1.76 40.55 -9.71
N LEU A 4 -1.50 40.25 -8.43
CA LEU A 4 -0.85 39.01 -8.01
C LEU A 4 -1.86 37.87 -8.24
N LYS A 5 -1.58 36.99 -9.20
CA LYS A 5 -2.31 35.72 -9.31
C LYS A 5 -2.11 34.95 -8.01
N PRO A 6 -3.16 34.38 -7.39
CA PRO A 6 -2.98 33.51 -6.25
C PRO A 6 -2.13 32.31 -6.67
N PHE A 7 -1.02 32.07 -5.96
CA PHE A 7 -0.31 30.80 -6.03
C PHE A 7 -1.24 29.74 -5.44
N TYR A 8 -1.97 29.03 -6.29
CA TYR A 8 -2.58 27.77 -5.87
C TYR A 8 -1.41 26.81 -5.63
N SER A 9 -1.06 26.55 -4.37
CA SER A 9 -0.22 25.41 -4.07
C SER A 9 -1.01 24.18 -4.52
N GLU A 10 -0.56 23.50 -5.57
CA GLU A 10 -1.16 22.23 -5.96
C GLU A 10 -1.16 21.32 -4.74
N SER A 11 -2.33 20.87 -4.31
CA SER A 11 -2.45 20.01 -3.15
C SER A 11 -1.94 18.62 -3.53
N VAL A 12 -0.66 18.37 -3.27
CA VAL A 12 -0.04 17.07 -3.45
C VAL A 12 -0.40 16.19 -2.27
N GLN A 13 -0.91 14.99 -2.56
CA GLN A 13 -1.22 13.97 -1.57
C GLN A 13 -0.33 12.76 -1.78
N TYR A 14 0.04 12.12 -0.68
CA TYR A 14 0.96 11.00 -0.68
C TYR A 14 0.27 9.84 -0.02
N TYR A 15 0.27 8.69 -0.69
CA TYR A 15 -0.41 7.50 -0.22
C TYR A 15 0.53 6.32 -0.14
N PHE A 16 0.36 5.55 0.92
CA PHE A 16 0.91 4.21 1.05
C PHE A 16 -0.24 3.21 1.09
N SER A 17 -0.28 2.31 0.11
CA SER A 17 -1.27 1.23 0.05
C SER A 17 -0.59 -0.11 0.23
N ARG A 18 -1.24 -1.02 0.94
CA ARG A 18 -0.86 -2.43 1.01
C ARG A 18 -2.08 -3.34 0.94
N VAL A 19 -1.86 -4.53 0.40
CA VAL A 19 -2.86 -5.58 0.29
C VAL A 19 -2.26 -6.87 0.81
N LYS A 20 -3.05 -7.62 1.57
CA LYS A 20 -2.83 -9.02 1.85
C LYS A 20 -4.09 -9.77 1.42
N ASP A 21 -3.91 -10.79 0.61
CA ASP A 21 -4.99 -11.60 0.06
C ASP A 21 -4.62 -13.08 0.13
N THR A 22 -5.58 -13.96 0.39
CA THR A 22 -5.38 -15.41 0.45
C THR A 22 -6.30 -16.06 -0.55
N TYR A 23 -5.74 -16.88 -1.44
CA TYR A 23 -6.51 -17.55 -2.47
C TYR A 23 -6.00 -18.95 -2.73
N THR A 24 -6.87 -19.80 -3.29
CA THR A 24 -6.55 -21.18 -3.65
C THR A 24 -6.53 -21.32 -5.17
N GLU A 25 -5.45 -21.88 -5.70
CA GLU A 25 -5.26 -22.17 -7.12
C GLU A 25 -4.73 -23.60 -7.26
N ASN A 26 -5.45 -24.45 -8.01
CA ASN A 26 -5.11 -25.87 -8.21
C ASN A 26 -4.94 -26.68 -6.91
N GLY A 27 -5.70 -26.35 -5.87
CA GLY A 27 -5.62 -27.03 -4.56
C GLY A 27 -4.47 -26.56 -3.66
N GLN A 28 -3.62 -25.65 -4.15
CA GLN A 28 -2.58 -25.00 -3.34
C GLN A 28 -3.07 -23.62 -2.89
N THR A 29 -2.91 -23.33 -1.60
CA THR A 29 -3.24 -22.01 -1.03
C THR A 29 -2.02 -21.10 -1.07
N PHE A 30 -2.23 -19.87 -1.50
CA PHE A 30 -1.21 -18.83 -1.59
C PHE A 30 -1.61 -17.59 -0.82
N ILE A 31 -0.60 -16.86 -0.35
CA ILE A 31 -0.75 -15.51 0.19
C ILE A 31 -0.12 -14.54 -0.81
N LEU A 32 -0.90 -13.55 -1.23
CA LEU A 32 -0.46 -12.44 -2.05
C LEU A 32 -0.28 -11.21 -1.18
N GLN A 33 0.89 -10.60 -1.26
CA GLN A 33 1.19 -9.33 -0.64
C GLN A 33 1.50 -8.30 -1.71
N PHE A 34 0.83 -7.16 -1.65
CA PHE A 34 1.10 -6.02 -2.52
C PHE A 34 1.32 -4.77 -1.70
N ALA A 35 2.22 -3.90 -2.16
CA ALA A 35 2.47 -2.61 -1.56
C ALA A 35 2.75 -1.58 -2.65
N CYS A 36 2.30 -0.35 -2.45
CA CYS A 36 2.42 0.74 -3.42
C CYS A 36 2.58 2.10 -2.72
N LEU A 37 3.43 2.94 -3.30
CA LEU A 37 3.63 4.33 -2.94
C LEU A 37 3.13 5.21 -4.08
N THR A 38 2.09 6.00 -3.83
CA THR A 38 1.41 6.82 -4.83
C THR A 38 1.49 8.30 -4.49
N ILE A 39 1.75 9.13 -5.49
CA ILE A 39 1.60 10.59 -5.43
C ILE A 39 0.36 10.96 -6.21
N GLU A 40 -0.58 11.64 -5.58
CA GLU A 40 -1.75 12.22 -6.23
C GLU A 40 -1.62 13.74 -6.33
N ARG A 41 -1.83 14.24 -7.54
CA ARG A 41 -1.94 15.64 -7.91
C ARG A 41 -3.31 15.87 -8.53
N PRO A 42 -3.83 17.11 -8.54
CA PRO A 42 -5.16 17.39 -9.10
C PRO A 42 -5.38 16.88 -10.54
N SER A 43 -4.31 16.79 -11.34
CA SER A 43 -4.36 16.37 -12.75
C SER A 43 -3.87 14.93 -12.99
N GLN A 44 -3.25 14.28 -12.02
CA GLN A 44 -2.54 13.02 -12.25
C GLN A 44 -2.31 12.24 -10.96
N SER A 45 -2.38 10.91 -11.06
CA SER A 45 -1.88 9.98 -10.05
C SER A 45 -0.69 9.21 -10.61
N GLU A 46 0.36 9.04 -9.80
CA GLU A 46 1.60 8.35 -10.17
C GLU A 46 1.99 7.35 -9.08
N SER A 47 2.22 6.09 -9.47
CA SER A 47 2.84 5.08 -8.62
C SER A 47 4.36 5.21 -8.73
N VAL A 48 4.98 5.70 -7.66
CA VAL A 48 6.45 5.90 -7.59
C VAL A 48 7.16 4.58 -7.34
N TRP A 49 6.50 3.67 -6.63
CA TRP A 49 7.02 2.36 -6.33
C TRP A 49 5.86 1.40 -6.09
N SER A 50 5.97 0.17 -6.57
CA SER A 50 5.07 -0.91 -6.20
C SER A 50 5.77 -2.26 -6.26
N LYS A 51 5.30 -3.21 -5.45
CA LYS A 51 5.80 -4.57 -5.42
C LYS A 51 4.69 -5.54 -5.05
N ILE A 52 4.66 -6.67 -5.76
CA ILE A 52 3.81 -7.81 -5.50
C ILE A 52 4.67 -9.03 -5.19
N GLU A 53 4.25 -9.81 -4.20
CA GLU A 53 4.87 -11.08 -3.82
C GLU A 53 3.78 -12.13 -3.61
N LYS A 54 4.05 -13.34 -4.09
CA LYS A 54 3.22 -14.53 -3.92
C LYS A 54 4.03 -15.53 -3.12
N LEU A 55 3.47 -16.00 -2.02
CA LEU A 55 4.07 -17.04 -1.18
C LEU A 55 3.11 -18.21 -1.07
N GLU A 56 3.65 -19.43 -1.04
CA GLU A 56 2.87 -20.59 -0.65
C GLU A 56 2.49 -20.50 0.83
N TRP A 57 1.29 -20.95 1.17
CA TRP A 57 0.80 -20.92 2.55
C TRP A 57 1.76 -21.61 3.51
N GLU A 58 2.34 -22.75 3.09
CA GLU A 58 3.26 -23.55 3.90
C GLU A 58 4.61 -22.86 4.17
N GLU A 59 5.03 -21.93 3.29
CA GLU A 59 6.26 -21.15 3.44
C GLU A 59 6.04 -19.85 4.22
N ALA A 60 4.79 -19.43 4.37
CA ALA A 60 4.43 -18.21 5.08
C ALA A 60 4.59 -18.39 6.59
N SER A 61 5.14 -17.37 7.26
CA SER A 61 5.16 -17.33 8.73
C SER A 61 3.75 -17.40 9.33
N ASP A 62 3.61 -18.00 10.52
CA ASP A 62 2.33 -18.07 11.27
C ASP A 62 1.65 -16.71 11.42
N LYS A 63 2.44 -15.65 11.62
CA LYS A 63 1.93 -14.27 11.71
C LYS A 63 1.26 -13.83 10.40
N LEU A 64 1.86 -14.17 9.26
CA LEU A 64 1.32 -13.81 7.95
C LEU A 64 0.06 -14.63 7.62
N GLN A 65 0.06 -15.92 7.97
CA GLN A 65 -1.11 -16.80 7.82
C GLN A 65 -2.32 -16.31 8.63
N THR A 66 -2.08 -15.82 9.85
CA THR A 66 -3.13 -15.33 10.76
C THR A 66 -3.56 -13.88 10.50
N THR A 67 -2.83 -13.15 9.65
CA THR A 67 -3.19 -11.77 9.30
C THR A 67 -4.44 -11.80 8.41
N PRO A 68 -5.51 -11.02 8.69
CA PRO A 68 -6.70 -11.00 7.85
C PRO A 68 -6.43 -10.45 6.45
N ASP A 69 -7.19 -10.92 5.46
CA ASP A 69 -7.16 -10.36 4.12
C ASP A 69 -7.73 -8.93 4.12
N ASN A 70 -6.97 -8.00 3.57
CA ASN A 70 -7.34 -6.60 3.59
C ASN A 70 -6.65 -5.77 2.52
N VAL A 71 -7.25 -4.62 2.22
CA VAL A 71 -6.65 -3.49 1.52
C VAL A 71 -6.56 -2.35 2.51
N SER A 72 -5.35 -1.88 2.79
CA SER A 72 -5.11 -0.70 3.62
C SER A 72 -4.49 0.41 2.79
N THR A 73 -5.07 1.61 2.84
CA THR A 73 -4.51 2.81 2.21
C THR A 73 -4.36 3.91 3.25
N TYR A 74 -3.16 4.46 3.35
CA TYR A 74 -2.77 5.48 4.32
C TYR A 74 -2.40 6.76 3.58
N GLU A 75 -3.10 7.86 3.86
CA GLU A 75 -2.64 9.20 3.49
C GLU A 75 -1.51 9.59 4.46
N VAL A 76 -0.32 9.88 3.95
CA VAL A 76 0.87 10.19 4.77
C VAL A 76 1.39 11.61 4.52
N SER A 77 2.32 12.07 5.34
CA SER A 77 3.08 13.30 5.05
C SER A 77 4.13 13.02 3.97
N ASP A 78 4.59 14.08 3.28
CA ASP A 78 5.73 13.98 2.35
C ASP A 78 6.96 13.38 3.04
N ALA A 79 7.30 13.87 4.24
CA ALA A 79 8.43 13.34 5.01
C ALA A 79 8.32 11.82 5.28
N MET A 80 7.13 11.33 5.69
CA MET A 80 6.91 9.90 5.89
C MET A 80 6.97 9.13 4.56
N PHE A 81 6.42 9.69 3.49
CA PHE A 81 6.50 9.08 2.16
C PHE A 81 7.94 8.89 1.70
N GLN A 82 8.80 9.89 1.87
CA GLN A 82 10.22 9.77 1.54
C GLN A 82 10.94 8.67 2.36
N GLU A 83 10.61 8.51 3.63
CA GLU A 83 11.15 7.40 4.44
C GLU A 83 10.65 6.04 3.94
N LEU A 84 9.37 5.92 3.56
CA LEU A 84 8.84 4.69 2.98
C LEU A 84 9.50 4.37 1.63
N VAL A 85 9.82 5.38 0.80
CA VAL A 85 10.61 5.19 -0.44
C VAL A 85 12.02 4.66 -0.12
N LYS A 86 12.68 5.13 0.95
CA LYS A 86 13.99 4.61 1.35
C LYS A 86 13.90 3.16 1.84
N ILE A 87 12.88 2.84 2.62
CA ILE A 87 12.62 1.47 3.08
C ILE A 87 12.35 0.57 1.86
N SER A 88 11.57 1.04 0.89
CA SER A 88 11.25 0.26 -0.31
C SER A 88 12.49 -0.12 -1.15
N ALA A 89 13.53 0.71 -1.13
CA ALA A 89 14.79 0.45 -1.81
C ALA A 89 15.74 -0.48 -1.04
N THR A 90 15.57 -0.64 0.28
CA THR A 90 16.51 -1.35 1.16
C THR A 90 15.96 -2.64 1.74
N CYS A 91 14.70 -2.63 2.16
CA CYS A 91 14.01 -3.77 2.80
C CYS A 91 12.50 -3.70 2.50
N HIS A 92 12.11 -3.90 1.24
CA HIS A 92 10.70 -3.74 0.83
C HIS A 92 9.74 -4.69 1.57
N SER A 93 10.21 -5.87 2.00
CA SER A 93 9.39 -6.84 2.72
C SER A 93 8.79 -6.28 4.01
N GLU A 94 9.44 -5.31 4.66
CA GLU A 94 8.91 -4.67 5.87
C GLU A 94 7.63 -3.90 5.57
N LEU A 95 7.51 -3.30 4.37
CA LEU A 95 6.35 -2.48 3.99
C LEU A 95 5.05 -3.26 4.08
N TYR A 96 5.04 -4.56 3.80
CA TYR A 96 3.81 -5.35 3.91
C TYR A 96 3.25 -5.42 5.33
N SER A 97 4.12 -5.30 6.34
CA SER A 97 3.73 -5.37 7.75
C SER A 97 3.64 -4.02 8.45
N LEU A 98 4.19 -2.95 7.87
CA LEU A 98 4.24 -1.63 8.49
C LEU A 98 2.89 -0.90 8.52
N THR A 99 2.65 -0.20 9.62
CA THR A 99 1.58 0.80 9.76
C THR A 99 2.26 2.16 9.95
N PRO A 100 2.27 3.06 8.94
CA PRO A 100 2.99 4.32 9.04
C PRO A 100 2.29 5.29 10.00
N LEU A 101 2.96 6.37 10.40
CA LEU A 101 2.25 7.52 10.96
C LEU A 101 1.48 8.19 9.82
N TYR A 102 0.16 8.05 9.84
CA TYR A 102 -0.73 8.51 8.78
C TYR A 102 -1.59 9.69 9.22
N LYS A 103 -1.98 10.52 8.25
CA LYS A 103 -2.98 11.58 8.42
C LYS A 103 -4.39 11.00 8.40
N ARG A 104 -4.63 10.05 7.49
CA ARG A 104 -5.90 9.33 7.32
C ARG A 104 -5.63 7.88 6.90
N ASN A 105 -6.53 6.98 7.25
CA ASN A 105 -6.50 5.60 6.82
C ASN A 105 -7.85 5.19 6.25
N ARG A 106 -7.81 4.31 5.24
CA ARG A 106 -8.94 3.57 4.71
C ARG A 106 -8.58 2.09 4.75
N LEU A 107 -9.45 1.30 5.35
CA LEU A 107 -9.31 -0.15 5.45
C LEU A 107 -10.53 -0.79 4.78
N GLU A 108 -10.28 -1.74 3.90
CA GLU A 108 -11.31 -2.55 3.25
C GLU A 108 -10.98 -4.01 3.50
N GLN A 109 -11.94 -4.75 4.02
CA GLN A 109 -11.80 -6.21 4.12
C GLN A 109 -12.03 -6.80 2.74
N LEU A 110 -11.15 -7.69 2.33
CA LEU A 110 -11.43 -8.52 1.17
C LEU A 110 -12.43 -9.59 1.61
N ALA A 111 -13.47 -9.80 0.82
CA ALA A 111 -14.37 -10.92 1.06
C ALA A 111 -13.56 -12.20 0.88
N ASP A 112 -13.77 -13.20 1.75
CA ASP A 112 -13.23 -14.53 1.53
C ASP A 112 -13.62 -14.96 0.11
N SER A 113 -12.63 -15.16 -0.77
CA SER A 113 -12.86 -15.77 -2.08
C SER A 113 -13.15 -17.26 -1.88
N ALA A 114 -14.26 -17.56 -1.22
CA ALA A 114 -14.78 -18.89 -1.06
C ALA A 114 -15.54 -19.27 -2.36
N GLY A 115 -14.84 -19.99 -3.24
CA GLY A 115 -15.44 -20.97 -4.14
C GLY A 115 -15.97 -20.46 -5.48
N TYR A 116 -15.28 -20.83 -6.54
CA TYR A 116 -15.89 -21.29 -7.80
C TYR A 116 -15.16 -22.54 -8.29
#